data_AF-X1FYP2-F1
#
_entry.id   AF-X1FYP2-F1
#
_cell.length_a   1.000
_cell.length_b   1.000
_cell.length_c   1.000
_cell.angle_alpha   90.00
_cell.angle_beta   90.00
_cell.angle_gamma   90.00
#
_symmetry.space_group_name_H-M   'P 1'
#
loop_
_entity.id
_entity.type
_entity.pdbx_description
1 polymer ?
#
loop_
_entity_poly.entity_id
_entity_poly.type
_entity_poly.pdbx_seq_one_letter_code
_entity_poly.pdbx_strand_id
1 'polypeptide(L)'
;GADLGGAHLEGADLTDARLEEANLASAHLERASLAFANLKGVNLAHAQLERAELLNANLEGADLWGAKLNLAYLEGTKWSPATQLEQVDWGQVGQEAEGEFETAERIYRSLEKWHGEHGIRDLASGFAYKKQRARRKAIGAETRRKFREALKWRG
;
A
#
# COMPACT_ATOMS: atom_id res chain seq x y z
N GLY A 1 -3.42 -24.19 1.72
CA GLY A 1 -2.20 -24.10 0.89
C GLY A 1 -0.97 -24.55 1.66
N ALA A 2 0.21 -24.16 1.19
CA ALA A 2 1.48 -24.39 1.88
C ALA A 2 1.55 -23.60 3.20
N ASP A 3 2.34 -24.08 4.17
CA ASP A 3 2.61 -23.37 5.43
C ASP A 3 4.03 -22.81 5.42
N LEU A 4 4.11 -21.49 5.39
CA LEU A 4 5.31 -20.66 5.36
C LEU A 4 5.22 -19.58 6.46
N GLY A 5 4.42 -19.83 7.51
CA GLY A 5 4.30 -18.92 8.64
C GLY A 5 5.66 -18.65 9.29
N GLY A 6 6.02 -17.38 9.44
CA GLY A 6 7.32 -16.98 9.98
C GLY A 6 8.53 -17.34 9.10
N ALA A 7 8.32 -17.73 7.84
CA ALA A 7 9.42 -18.05 6.93
C ALA A 7 10.27 -16.80 6.62
N HIS A 8 11.56 -17.02 6.46
CA HIS A 8 12.54 -16.03 6.02
C HIS A 8 12.65 -16.06 4.49
N LEU A 9 11.98 -15.13 3.84
CA LEU A 9 11.84 -15.01 2.38
C LEU A 9 12.27 -13.61 1.91
N GLU A 10 13.14 -12.94 2.68
CA GLU A 10 13.64 -11.61 2.36
C GLU A 10 14.33 -11.61 0.98
N GLY A 11 13.84 -10.77 0.06
CA GLY A 11 14.36 -10.70 -1.32
C GLY A 11 14.09 -11.93 -2.18
N ALA A 12 13.24 -12.87 -1.74
CA ALA A 12 12.91 -14.06 -2.52
C ALA A 12 12.20 -13.69 -3.83
N ASP A 13 12.48 -14.45 -4.88
CA ASP A 13 11.71 -14.39 -6.12
C ASP A 13 10.55 -15.39 -6.06
N LEU A 14 9.34 -14.85 -5.89
CA LEU A 14 8.05 -15.53 -5.89
C LEU A 14 7.18 -15.00 -7.04
N THR A 15 7.80 -14.48 -8.10
CA THR A 15 7.09 -14.05 -9.31
C THR A 15 6.28 -15.21 -9.88
N ASP A 16 5.03 -14.94 -10.28
CA ASP A 16 4.06 -15.94 -10.78
C ASP A 16 3.77 -17.10 -9.80
N ALA A 17 4.17 -16.99 -8.53
CA ALA A 17 3.96 -18.07 -7.56
C ALA A 17 2.48 -18.33 -7.30
N ARG A 18 2.16 -19.60 -7.08
CA ARG A 18 0.82 -20.09 -6.74
C ARG A 18 0.74 -20.32 -5.24
N LEU A 19 0.23 -19.31 -4.53
CA LEU A 19 0.21 -19.21 -3.07
C LEU A 19 -1.23 -19.05 -2.56
N GLU A 20 -2.21 -19.51 -3.34
CA GLU A 20 -3.63 -19.45 -2.98
C GLU A 20 -3.85 -20.18 -1.65
N GLU A 21 -4.50 -19.49 -0.71
CA GLU A 21 -4.80 -20.00 0.64
C GLU A 21 -3.55 -20.52 1.39
N ALA A 22 -2.35 -20.04 1.03
CA ALA A 22 -1.14 -20.33 1.78
C ALA A 22 -1.12 -19.56 3.11
N ASN A 23 -0.43 -20.13 4.10
CA ASN A 23 -0.13 -19.44 5.33
C ASN A 23 1.24 -18.76 5.23
N LEU A 24 1.26 -17.43 5.23
CA LEU A 24 2.45 -16.57 5.27
C LEU A 24 2.36 -15.60 6.46
N ALA A 25 1.58 -15.96 7.49
CA ALA A 25 1.46 -15.13 8.69
C ALA A 25 2.84 -14.90 9.31
N SER A 26 3.14 -13.65 9.67
CA SER A 26 4.42 -13.21 10.22
C SER A 26 5.65 -13.53 9.35
N ALA A 27 5.48 -13.90 8.07
CA ALA A 27 6.59 -14.16 7.17
C ALA A 27 7.39 -12.88 6.89
N HIS A 28 8.69 -13.04 6.68
CA HIS A 28 9.61 -11.99 6.31
C HIS A 28 9.73 -11.97 4.79
N LEU A 29 9.09 -11.00 4.14
CA LEU A 29 8.97 -10.85 2.69
C LEU A 29 9.53 -9.49 2.23
N GLU A 30 10.36 -8.86 3.05
CA GLU A 30 10.95 -7.56 2.73
C GLU A 30 11.70 -7.65 1.41
N ARG A 31 11.38 -6.75 0.46
CA ARG A 31 11.97 -6.70 -0.88
C ARG A 31 11.75 -7.95 -1.74
N ALA A 32 10.85 -8.85 -1.35
CA ALA A 32 10.51 -10.01 -2.17
C ALA A 32 9.76 -9.61 -3.46
N SER A 33 9.99 -10.36 -4.53
CA SER A 33 9.19 -10.24 -5.76
C SER A 33 7.99 -11.18 -5.68
N LEU A 34 6.79 -10.61 -5.64
CA LEU A 34 5.49 -11.30 -5.68
C LEU A 34 4.70 -10.86 -6.93
N ALA A 35 5.39 -10.32 -7.94
CA ALA A 35 4.74 -9.84 -9.15
C ALA A 35 3.95 -10.99 -9.82
N PHE A 36 2.72 -10.71 -10.23
CA PHE A 36 1.79 -11.66 -10.86
C PHE A 36 1.44 -12.89 -10.01
N ALA A 37 1.88 -12.97 -8.75
CA ALA A 37 1.59 -14.09 -7.87
C ALA A 37 0.08 -14.20 -7.59
N ASN A 38 -0.41 -15.45 -7.51
CA ASN A 38 -1.76 -15.71 -7.05
C ASN A 38 -1.77 -15.88 -5.53
N LEU A 39 -2.17 -14.81 -4.83
CA LEU A 39 -2.24 -14.71 -3.37
C LEU A 39 -3.70 -14.71 -2.87
N LYS A 40 -4.62 -15.28 -3.66
CA LYS A 40 -6.04 -15.31 -3.32
C LYS A 40 -6.26 -16.03 -1.99
N GLY A 41 -6.93 -15.39 -1.04
CA GLY A 41 -7.20 -15.97 0.27
C GLY A 41 -5.96 -16.25 1.12
N VAL A 42 -4.79 -15.69 0.76
CA VAL A 42 -3.55 -15.91 1.52
C VAL A 42 -3.67 -15.31 2.92
N ASN A 43 -3.07 -15.97 3.91
CA ASN A 43 -2.88 -15.36 5.22
C ASN A 43 -1.52 -14.65 5.25
N LEU A 44 -1.53 -13.31 5.28
CA LEU A 44 -0.38 -12.42 5.43
C LEU A 44 -0.46 -11.61 6.73
N ALA A 45 -1.23 -12.06 7.73
CA ALA A 45 -1.34 -11.35 9.00
C ALA A 45 0.05 -11.15 9.62
N HIS A 46 0.38 -9.90 9.98
CA HIS A 46 1.69 -9.47 10.48
C HIS A 46 2.90 -9.70 9.56
N ALA A 47 2.70 -10.04 8.29
CA ALA A 47 3.81 -10.23 7.36
C ALA A 47 4.59 -8.91 7.16
N GLN A 48 5.90 -9.04 6.99
CA GLN A 48 6.81 -7.93 6.70
C GLN A 48 6.97 -7.84 5.18
N LEU A 49 6.26 -6.93 4.53
CA LEU A 49 6.22 -6.75 3.07
C LEU A 49 6.86 -5.43 2.65
N GLU A 50 7.72 -4.84 3.50
CA GLU A 50 8.37 -3.58 3.21
C GLU A 50 9.16 -3.67 1.90
N ARG A 51 8.88 -2.75 0.96
CA ARG A 51 9.49 -2.71 -0.37
C ARG A 51 9.27 -3.96 -1.24
N ALA A 52 8.31 -4.83 -0.89
CA ALA A 52 7.96 -5.97 -1.73
C ALA A 52 7.31 -5.52 -3.05
N GLU A 53 7.55 -6.27 -4.13
CA GLU A 53 6.96 -6.02 -5.44
C GLU A 53 5.72 -6.89 -5.63
N LEU A 54 4.52 -6.30 -5.57
CA LEU A 54 3.24 -7.00 -5.72
C LEU A 54 2.56 -6.67 -7.05
N LEU A 55 3.31 -6.20 -8.05
CA LEU A 55 2.77 -5.78 -9.35
C LEU A 55 1.82 -6.83 -9.93
N ASN A 56 0.55 -6.46 -10.20
CA ASN A 56 -0.48 -7.35 -10.72
C ASN A 56 -0.78 -8.63 -9.89
N ALA A 57 -0.35 -8.70 -8.63
CA ALA A 57 -0.64 -9.82 -7.74
C ALA A 57 -2.13 -9.89 -7.39
N ASN A 58 -2.64 -11.10 -7.16
CA ASN A 58 -4.04 -11.31 -6.78
C ASN A 58 -4.20 -11.46 -5.26
N LEU A 59 -4.62 -10.41 -4.55
CA LEU A 59 -4.85 -10.42 -3.10
C LEU A 59 -6.34 -10.52 -2.74
N GLU A 60 -7.21 -10.93 -3.65
CA GLU A 60 -8.63 -11.08 -3.36
C GLU A 60 -8.88 -11.99 -2.16
N GLY A 61 -9.50 -11.46 -1.10
CA GLY A 61 -9.82 -12.20 0.11
C GLY A 61 -8.62 -12.53 1.00
N ALA A 62 -7.44 -11.95 0.73
CA ALA A 62 -6.27 -12.10 1.57
C ALA A 62 -6.48 -11.45 2.96
N ASP A 63 -5.81 -11.99 3.97
CA ASP A 63 -5.73 -11.36 5.29
C ASP A 63 -4.39 -10.62 5.43
N LEU A 64 -4.40 -9.29 5.48
CA LEU A 64 -3.22 -8.46 5.72
C LEU A 64 -3.25 -7.80 7.10
N TRP A 65 -4.00 -8.33 8.07
CA TRP A 65 -4.12 -7.70 9.38
C TRP A 65 -2.76 -7.42 10.01
N GLY A 66 -2.46 -6.15 10.29
CA GLY A 66 -1.18 -5.75 10.88
C GLY A 66 0.04 -5.97 9.99
N ALA A 67 -0.12 -6.28 8.70
CA ALA A 67 0.99 -6.42 7.76
C ALA A 67 1.66 -5.07 7.49
N LYS A 68 2.95 -5.08 7.16
CA LYS A 68 3.73 -3.88 6.89
C LYS A 68 4.01 -3.72 5.40
N LEU A 69 3.41 -2.72 4.77
CA LEU A 69 3.50 -2.43 3.34
C LEU A 69 4.29 -1.16 3.02
N ASN A 70 5.16 -0.73 3.94
CA ASN A 70 6.01 0.45 3.75
C ASN A 70 6.76 0.35 2.40
N LEU A 71 6.49 1.29 1.47
CA LEU A 71 7.13 1.34 0.15
C LEU A 71 6.91 0.10 -0.75
N ALA A 72 5.89 -0.73 -0.46
CA ALA A 72 5.54 -1.84 -1.34
C ALA A 72 4.95 -1.36 -2.67
N TYR A 73 5.28 -2.04 -3.77
CA TYR A 73 4.79 -1.71 -5.10
C TYR A 73 3.48 -2.46 -5.37
N LEU A 74 2.36 -1.74 -5.32
CA LEU A 74 1.00 -2.32 -5.39
C LEU A 74 0.30 -2.05 -6.73
N GLU A 75 1.02 -1.59 -7.76
CA GLU A 75 0.39 -1.30 -9.04
C GLU A 75 -0.30 -2.56 -9.61
N GLY A 76 -1.52 -2.41 -10.13
CA GLY A 76 -2.27 -3.52 -10.73
C GLY A 76 -2.72 -4.64 -9.76
N THR A 77 -2.37 -4.56 -8.48
CA THR A 77 -2.83 -5.52 -7.48
C THR A 77 -4.35 -5.61 -7.45
N LYS A 78 -4.86 -6.84 -7.40
CA LYS A 78 -6.30 -7.09 -7.29
C LYS A 78 -6.67 -7.24 -5.84
N TRP A 79 -7.73 -6.55 -5.43
CA TRP A 79 -8.29 -6.60 -4.09
C TRP A 79 -9.80 -6.79 -4.19
N SER A 80 -10.40 -7.38 -3.18
CA SER A 80 -11.86 -7.48 -3.03
C SER A 80 -12.31 -6.93 -1.68
N PRO A 81 -13.62 -6.66 -1.47
CA PRO A 81 -14.16 -6.28 -0.16
C PRO A 81 -13.89 -7.29 0.96
N ALA A 82 -13.56 -8.54 0.63
CA ALA A 82 -13.20 -9.57 1.60
C ALA A 82 -11.74 -9.48 2.07
N THR A 83 -10.92 -8.64 1.43
CA THR A 83 -9.50 -8.49 1.76
C THR A 83 -9.35 -7.69 3.05
N GLN A 84 -8.71 -8.26 4.07
CA GLN A 84 -8.58 -7.62 5.37
C GLN A 84 -7.41 -6.65 5.37
N LEU A 85 -7.72 -5.36 5.55
CA LEU A 85 -6.74 -4.27 5.55
C LEU A 85 -6.67 -3.52 6.89
N GLU A 86 -7.33 -4.06 7.92
CA GLU A 86 -7.31 -3.49 9.25
C GLU A 86 -5.90 -3.53 9.85
N GLN A 87 -5.50 -2.43 10.49
CA GLN A 87 -4.19 -2.26 11.12
C GLN A 87 -2.97 -2.42 10.20
N VAL A 88 -3.14 -2.50 8.88
CA VAL A 88 -2.03 -2.49 7.93
C VAL A 88 -1.18 -1.24 8.13
N ASP A 89 0.12 -1.44 8.33
CA ASP A 89 1.09 -0.36 8.32
C ASP A 89 1.51 -0.04 6.89
N TRP A 90 0.82 0.92 6.30
CA TRP A 90 1.15 1.44 4.98
C TRP A 90 2.46 2.25 4.99
N GLY A 91 2.92 2.77 6.13
CA GLY A 91 4.14 3.56 6.14
C GLY A 91 4.10 4.87 5.37
N GLN A 92 5.26 5.24 4.81
CA GLN A 92 5.43 6.33 3.84
C GLN A 92 5.24 5.84 2.39
N VAL A 93 4.13 5.18 2.04
CA VAL A 93 3.84 4.89 0.63
C VAL A 93 3.96 6.19 -0.19
N GLY A 94 4.82 6.20 -1.22
CA GLY A 94 4.87 7.26 -2.23
C GLY A 94 5.64 8.55 -1.90
N GLN A 95 6.90 8.48 -1.42
CA GLN A 95 7.75 9.70 -1.38
C GLN A 95 8.48 10.02 -2.71
N GLU A 96 8.57 9.11 -3.68
CA GLU A 96 9.28 9.38 -4.93
C GLU A 96 8.63 8.69 -6.14
N ALA A 97 7.47 9.15 -6.58
CA ALA A 97 7.01 8.99 -7.96
C ALA A 97 5.79 9.89 -8.20
N GLU A 98 5.93 10.88 -9.07
CA GLU A 98 4.88 11.84 -9.47
C GLU A 98 3.63 11.18 -10.12
N GLY A 99 3.55 9.85 -10.22
CA GLY A 99 2.42 9.10 -10.78
C GLY A 99 1.68 8.16 -9.80
N GLU A 100 2.18 7.92 -8.59
CA GLU A 100 1.62 6.90 -7.69
C GLU A 100 0.48 7.40 -6.79
N PHE A 101 0.39 8.74 -6.61
CA PHE A 101 -0.70 9.37 -5.85
C PHE A 101 -2.07 9.06 -6.46
N GLU A 102 -2.16 8.79 -7.77
CA GLU A 102 -3.40 8.39 -8.42
C GLU A 102 -3.86 6.99 -8.00
N THR A 103 -2.95 6.04 -7.72
CA THR A 103 -3.34 4.66 -7.37
C THR A 103 -3.83 4.57 -5.94
N ALA A 104 -3.12 5.18 -4.98
CA ALA A 104 -3.58 5.26 -3.60
C ALA A 104 -4.85 6.12 -3.47
N GLU A 105 -4.95 7.24 -4.22
CA GLU A 105 -6.16 8.05 -4.25
C GLU A 105 -7.32 7.36 -5.00
N ARG A 106 -7.06 6.50 -5.99
CA ARG A 106 -8.09 5.69 -6.70
C ARG A 106 -8.59 4.54 -5.84
N ILE A 107 -7.70 3.82 -5.15
CA ILE A 107 -8.06 2.80 -4.16
C ILE A 107 -8.87 3.46 -3.04
N TYR A 108 -8.37 4.58 -2.50
CA TYR A 108 -9.08 5.34 -1.48
C TYR A 108 -10.42 5.89 -1.96
N ARG A 109 -10.54 6.44 -3.18
CA ARG A 109 -11.81 6.95 -3.72
C ARG A 109 -12.80 5.83 -4.05
N SER A 110 -12.30 4.68 -4.49
CA SER A 110 -13.13 3.50 -4.73
C SER A 110 -13.68 2.95 -3.41
N LEU A 111 -12.83 2.93 -2.38
CA LEU A 111 -13.21 2.63 -1.00
C LEU A 111 -14.15 3.70 -0.43
N GLU A 112 -13.88 4.99 -0.54
CA GLU A 112 -14.69 6.11 -0.04
C GLU A 112 -16.09 6.15 -0.69
N LYS A 113 -16.18 5.90 -2.00
CA LYS A 113 -17.46 5.77 -2.72
C LYS A 113 -18.28 4.59 -2.19
N TRP A 114 -17.63 3.46 -1.90
CA TRP A 114 -18.28 2.26 -1.40
C TRP A 114 -18.62 2.36 0.11
N HIS A 115 -17.77 3.00 0.91
CA HIS A 115 -17.92 3.20 2.35
C HIS A 115 -18.89 4.35 2.71
N GLY A 116 -19.05 5.35 1.83
CA GLY A 116 -20.09 6.37 1.95
C GLY A 116 -21.51 5.80 1.90
N GLU A 117 -21.68 4.65 1.23
CA GLU A 117 -22.95 3.90 1.17
C GLU A 117 -23.17 3.00 2.40
N HIS A 118 -22.11 2.67 3.18
CA HIS A 118 -22.14 1.63 4.23
C HIS A 118 -21.69 2.08 5.64
N GLY A 119 -21.49 3.37 5.89
CA GLY A 119 -21.61 3.94 7.25
C GLY A 119 -20.50 3.66 8.28
N ILE A 120 -19.27 3.34 7.87
CA ILE A 120 -18.14 3.13 8.80
C ILE A 120 -17.17 4.34 8.71
N ARG A 121 -17.27 5.25 9.68
CA ARG A 121 -16.70 6.62 9.64
C ARG A 121 -15.24 6.78 10.10
N ASP A 122 -14.60 5.76 10.67
CA ASP A 122 -13.33 5.95 11.39
C ASP A 122 -12.04 5.82 10.55
N LEU A 123 -12.06 5.08 9.44
CA LEU A 123 -10.89 5.01 8.55
C LEU A 123 -10.81 6.24 7.63
N ALA A 124 -11.95 6.73 7.14
CA ALA A 124 -12.03 7.92 6.28
C ALA A 124 -11.53 9.20 6.98
N SER A 125 -11.80 9.34 8.28
CA SER A 125 -11.37 10.50 9.08
C SER A 125 -9.85 10.51 9.31
N GLY A 126 -9.23 9.34 9.54
CA GLY A 126 -7.77 9.20 9.66
C GLY A 126 -7.02 9.53 8.37
N PHE A 127 -7.56 9.16 7.21
CA PHE A 127 -6.98 9.46 5.90
C PHE A 127 -7.24 10.91 5.46
N ALA A 128 -8.43 11.47 5.70
CA ALA A 128 -8.72 12.88 5.44
C ALA A 128 -7.76 13.82 6.20
N TYR A 129 -7.42 13.47 7.45
CA TYR A 129 -6.42 14.17 8.25
C TYR A 129 -5.02 14.13 7.61
N LYS A 130 -4.57 12.95 7.15
CA LYS A 130 -3.28 12.79 6.45
C LYS A 130 -3.26 13.55 5.11
N LYS A 131 -4.36 13.52 4.34
CA LYS A 131 -4.56 14.27 3.08
C LYS A 131 -4.48 15.79 3.28
N GLN A 132 -5.12 16.32 4.32
CA GLN A 132 -5.09 17.75 4.63
C GLN A 132 -3.70 18.23 5.07
N ARG A 133 -2.96 17.39 5.81
CA ARG A 133 -1.57 17.68 6.22
C ARG A 133 -0.60 17.66 5.03
N ALA A 134 -0.75 16.71 4.11
CA ALA A 134 0.04 16.63 2.88
C ALA A 134 -0.21 17.84 1.96
N ARG A 135 -1.47 18.22 1.74
CA ARG A 135 -1.85 19.42 0.95
C ARG A 135 -1.28 20.71 1.53
N ARG A 136 -1.32 20.88 2.86
CA ARG A 136 -0.73 22.05 3.54
C ARG A 136 0.78 22.13 3.37
N LYS A 137 1.48 20.98 3.40
CA LYS A 137 2.94 20.93 3.18
C LYS A 137 3.31 21.21 1.73
N ALA A 138 2.57 20.67 0.75
CA ALA A 138 2.79 20.89 -0.67
C ALA A 138 2.59 22.36 -1.07
N ILE A 139 1.51 23.01 -0.61
CA ILE A 139 1.29 24.45 -0.84
C ILE A 139 2.41 25.29 -0.23
N GLY A 140 2.86 24.98 0.99
CA GLY A 140 3.98 25.67 1.61
C GLY A 140 5.31 25.46 0.88
N ALA A 141 5.57 24.26 0.33
CA ALA A 141 6.76 23.98 -0.45
C ALA A 141 6.76 24.71 -1.81
N GLU A 142 5.63 24.66 -2.53
CA GLU A 142 5.39 25.35 -3.80
C GLU A 142 5.53 26.88 -3.66
N THR A 143 4.98 27.44 -2.57
CA THR A 143 5.08 28.88 -2.27
C THR A 143 6.53 29.29 -1.99
N ARG A 144 7.28 28.49 -1.21
CA ARG A 144 8.71 28.73 -0.93
C ARG A 144 9.61 28.53 -2.15
N ARG A 145 9.21 27.65 -3.08
CA ARG A 145 9.90 27.43 -4.36
C ARG A 145 9.72 28.64 -5.28
N LYS A 146 8.48 29.06 -5.52
CA LYS A 146 8.15 30.24 -6.34
C LYS A 146 8.76 31.53 -5.77
N PHE A 147 8.79 31.68 -4.45
CA PHE A 147 9.44 32.81 -3.80
C PHE A 147 10.97 32.81 -4.01
N ARG A 148 11.63 31.65 -3.89
CA ARG A 148 13.06 31.51 -4.18
C ARG A 148 13.40 31.72 -5.66
N GLU A 149 12.55 31.25 -6.56
CA GLU A 149 12.71 31.49 -8.00
C GLU A 149 12.54 32.98 -8.32
N ALA A 150 11.53 33.66 -7.76
CA ALA A 150 11.33 35.10 -7.95
C ALA A 150 12.49 35.96 -7.43
N LEU A 151 13.19 35.51 -6.38
CA LEU A 151 14.39 36.18 -5.86
C LEU A 151 15.61 36.02 -6.78
N LYS A 152 15.69 34.94 -7.58
CA LYS A 152 16.78 34.74 -8.57
C LYS A 152 16.70 35.69 -9.76
N TRP A 153 15.51 36.23 -10.05
CA TRP A 153 15.30 37.19 -11.14
C TRP A 153 15.40 38.66 -10.69
N ARG A 154 15.65 38.91 -9.39
CA ARG A 154 15.76 40.25 -8.80
C ARG A 154 17.19 40.64 -8.39
N GLY A 155 18.20 39.85 -8.74
CA GLY A 155 19.62 40.16 -8.57
C GLY A 155 20.36 39.96 -9.88
#